data_AF-G2FYB4-F1
#
_entry.id   AF-G2FYB4-F1
#
_cell.length_a   1.000
_cell.length_b   1.000
_cell.length_c   1.000
_cell.angle_alpha   90.00
_cell.angle_beta   90.00
_cell.angle_gamma   90.00
#
_symmetry.space_group_name_H-M   'P 1'
#
loop_
_entity.id
_entity.type
_entity.pdbx_description
1 polymer ?
#
loop_
_entity_poly.entity_id
_entity_poly.type
_entity_poly.pdbx_seq_one_letter_code
_entity_poly.pdbx_strand_id
1 'polypeptide(L)'
;MGVDELLRYLKENGSQLRQSILDGKYRPNPVRRVEIPKEDGKKRNLGIPTVVDRVVQQAIAQQFTPIFEKQFSDNSYGFRPGRSAHDAIRKCQTT
;
A
#
# COMPACT_ATOMS: atom_id res chain seq x y z
N MET A 1 1.89 1.07 18.84
CA MET A 1 0.65 0.33 18.55
C MET A 1 0.92 -0.76 17.53
N GLY A 2 0.59 -2.00 17.89
CA GLY A 2 0.69 -3.18 17.01
C GLY A 2 -0.53 -3.38 16.12
N VAL A 3 -0.53 -4.46 15.32
CA VAL A 3 -1.69 -4.82 14.46
C VAL A 3 -2.83 -5.39 15.30
N ASP A 4 -2.49 -6.14 16.33
CA ASP A 4 -3.35 -6.70 17.37
C ASP A 4 -4.20 -5.64 18.09
N GLU A 5 -3.65 -4.44 18.28
CA GLU A 5 -4.33 -3.31 18.95
C GLU A 5 -5.20 -2.48 17.98
N LEU A 6 -5.05 -2.65 16.67
CA LEU A 6 -5.64 -1.79 15.64
C LEU A 6 -7.17 -1.77 15.70
N LEU A 7 -7.81 -2.93 15.85
CA LEU A 7 -9.27 -3.02 15.86
C LEU A 7 -9.87 -2.22 17.02
N ARG A 8 -9.27 -2.33 18.21
CA ARG A 8 -9.70 -1.58 19.39
C ARG A 8 -9.53 -0.07 19.15
N TYR A 9 -8.36 0.34 18.67
CA TYR A 9 -8.10 1.74 18.36
C TYR A 9 -9.11 2.32 17.37
N LEU A 10 -9.44 1.59 16.29
CA LEU A 10 -10.41 2.04 15.29
C LEU A 10 -11.84 2.11 15.85
N LYS A 11 -12.22 1.22 16.77
CA LYS A 11 -13.52 1.32 17.45
C LYS A 11 -13.61 2.56 18.33
N GLU A 12 -12.54 2.88 19.06
CA GLU A 12 -12.50 4.00 20.00
C GLU A 12 -12.32 5.36 19.28
N ASN A 13 -11.54 5.40 18.20
CA ASN A 13 -11.07 6.65 17.57
C ASN A 13 -11.52 6.82 16.10
N GLY A 14 -12.16 5.82 15.51
CA GLY A 14 -12.43 5.77 14.06
C GLY A 14 -13.29 6.91 13.54
N SER A 15 -14.31 7.32 14.31
CA SER A 15 -15.16 8.46 13.94
C SER A 15 -14.37 9.77 13.87
N GLN A 16 -13.52 10.02 14.87
CA GLN A 16 -12.66 11.22 14.90
C GLN A 16 -11.61 11.18 13.79
N LEU A 17 -10.98 10.02 13.57
CA LEU A 17 -10.03 9.82 12.47
C LEU A 17 -10.69 10.15 11.12
N ARG A 18 -11.87 9.58 10.85
CA ARG A 18 -12.63 9.83 9.62
C ARG A 18 -12.94 11.32 9.46
N GLN A 19 -13.46 11.98 10.50
CA GLN A 19 -13.78 13.40 10.43
C GLN A 19 -12.52 14.24 10.14
N SER A 20 -11.39 13.92 10.78
CA SER A 20 -10.12 14.64 10.54
C SER A 20 -9.64 14.52 9.09
N ILE A 21 -9.89 13.37 8.44
CA ILE A 21 -9.56 13.15 7.03
C ILE A 21 -10.46 14.01 6.14
N LEU A 22 -11.78 13.98 6.38
CA LEU A 22 -12.76 14.77 5.63
C LEU A 22 -12.52 16.28 5.76
N ASP A 23 -12.10 16.73 6.94
CA ASP A 23 -11.76 18.13 7.22
C ASP A 23 -10.38 18.53 6.65
N GLY A 24 -9.62 17.61 6.03
CA GLY A 24 -8.27 17.87 5.54
C GLY A 24 -7.21 18.09 6.64
N LYS A 25 -7.55 17.78 7.90
CA LYS A 25 -6.70 17.98 9.09
C LYS A 25 -5.83 16.77 9.41
N TYR A 26 -6.14 15.60 8.87
CA TYR A 26 -5.33 14.41 9.07
C TYR A 26 -3.89 14.63 8.59
N ARG A 27 -2.92 14.27 9.43
CA ARG A 27 -1.49 14.29 9.14
C ARG A 27 -0.93 12.90 9.44
N PRO A 28 -0.53 12.13 8.40
CA PRO A 28 0.07 10.82 8.60
C PRO A 28 1.34 10.89 9.45
N ASN A 29 1.64 9.83 10.19
CA ASN A 29 2.87 9.78 10.98
C ASN A 29 4.10 9.54 10.07
N PRO A 30 5.30 9.99 10.49
CA PRO A 30 6.54 9.65 9.81
C PRO A 30 6.73 8.13 9.70
N VAL A 31 7.20 7.66 8.55
CA VAL A 31 7.48 6.23 8.34
C VAL A 31 8.71 5.78 9.13
N ARG A 32 8.63 4.63 9.78
CA ARG A 32 9.77 4.03 10.48
C ARG A 32 10.74 3.43 9.46
N ARG A 33 12.02 3.84 9.50
CA ARG A 33 13.08 3.27 8.67
C ARG A 33 13.61 1.98 9.29
N VAL A 34 13.72 0.93 8.49
CA VAL A 34 14.32 -0.36 8.87
C VAL A 34 15.24 -0.82 7.75
N GLU A 35 16.48 -1.19 8.07
CA GLU A 35 17.38 -1.85 7.12
C GLU A 35 17.14 -3.36 7.16
N ILE A 36 16.96 -3.97 5.98
CA ILE A 36 16.85 -5.42 5.85
C ILE A 36 17.88 -5.94 4.84
N PRO A 37 18.47 -7.12 5.06
CA PRO A 37 19.45 -7.69 4.15
C PRO A 37 18.80 -8.05 2.81
N LYS A 38 19.56 -7.89 1.73
CA LYS A 38 19.28 -8.47 0.42
C LYS A 38 20.11 -9.74 0.22
N GLU A 39 19.72 -10.55 -0.75
CA GLU A 39 20.45 -11.76 -1.18
C GLU A 39 21.86 -11.44 -1.72
N ASP A 40 22.06 -10.24 -2.29
CA ASP A 40 23.34 -9.77 -2.83
C ASP A 40 24.30 -9.19 -1.77
N GLY A 41 24.00 -9.38 -0.48
CA GLY A 41 24.79 -8.87 0.65
C GLY A 41 24.62 -7.36 0.91
N LYS A 42 23.88 -6.62 0.07
CA LYS A 42 23.58 -5.21 0.33
C LYS A 42 22.41 -5.07 1.29
N LYS A 43 22.19 -3.85 1.80
CA LYS A 43 21.03 -3.50 2.62
C LYS A 43 19.94 -2.81 1.80
N ARG A 44 18.68 -3.09 2.11
CA ARG A 44 17.50 -2.40 1.59
C ARG A 44 16.84 -1.60 2.71
N ASN A 45 16.62 -0.32 2.47
CA ASN A 45 15.85 0.54 3.36
C ASN A 45 14.35 0.32 3.14
N LEU A 46 13.64 -0.10 4.18
CA LEU A 46 12.19 -0.20 4.22
C LEU A 46 11.60 0.96 5.02
N GLY A 47 10.59 1.63 4.46
CA GLY A 47 9.76 2.57 5.19
C GLY A 47 8.48 1.87 5.64
N ILE A 48 8.25 1.77 6.94
CA ILE A 48 7.10 1.11 7.53
C ILE A 48 6.16 2.18 8.11
N PRO A 49 5.00 2.45 7.49
CA PRO A 49 3.99 3.35 8.05
C PRO A 49 3.36 2.74 9.31
N THR A 50 2.69 3.56 10.13
CA THR A 50 1.92 3.04 11.26
C THR A 50 0.76 2.16 10.77
N VAL A 51 0.23 1.30 11.65
CA VAL A 51 -0.90 0.42 11.30
C VAL A 51 -2.13 1.21 10.84
N VAL A 52 -2.38 2.40 11.41
CA VAL A 52 -3.48 3.29 11.02
C VAL A 52 -3.22 3.87 9.63
N ASP A 53 -2.02 4.39 9.39
CA ASP A 53 -1.68 4.97 8.09
C ASP A 53 -1.75 3.91 6.96
N ARG A 54 -1.39 2.65 7.24
CA ARG A 54 -1.55 1.55 6.28
C ARG A 54 -3.01 1.27 5.95
N VAL A 55 -3.92 1.34 6.93
CA VAL A 55 -5.37 1.21 6.67
C VAL A 55 -5.87 2.35 5.78
N VAL A 56 -5.48 3.59 6.08
CA VAL A 56 -5.87 4.76 5.28
C VAL A 56 -5.33 4.64 3.85
N GLN A 57 -4.06 4.28 3.68
CA GLN A 57 -3.44 4.05 2.36
C GLN A 57 -4.15 2.92 1.59
N GLN A 58 -4.51 1.83 2.26
CA GLN A 58 -5.23 0.72 1.63
C GLN A 58 -6.64 1.13 1.20
N ALA A 59 -7.35 1.92 2.01
CA ALA A 59 -8.67 2.43 1.65
C ALA A 59 -8.60 3.32 0.40
N ILE A 60 -7.58 4.17 0.29
CA ILE A 60 -7.33 4.98 -0.93
C ILE A 60 -7.05 4.06 -2.12
N ALA A 61 -6.15 3.08 -1.95
CA ALA A 61 -5.78 2.15 -3.02
C ALA A 61 -6.99 1.35 -3.54
N GLN A 62 -7.90 0.93 -2.66
CA GLN A 62 -9.13 0.22 -3.06
C GLN A 62 -10.05 1.06 -3.95
N GLN A 63 -10.12 2.38 -3.71
CA GLN A 63 -10.91 3.29 -4.56
C GLN A 63 -10.18 3.64 -5.86
N PHE A 64 -8.86 3.79 -5.81
CA PHE A 64 -8.06 4.22 -6.97
C PHE A 64 -7.82 3.09 -7.96
N THR A 65 -7.61 1.85 -7.49
CA THR A 65 -7.38 0.68 -8.33
C THR A 65 -8.39 0.57 -9.48
N PRO A 66 -9.73 0.54 -9.27
CA PRO A 66 -10.69 0.39 -10.37
C PRO A 66 -10.73 1.58 -11.35
N ILE A 67 -10.21 2.75 -10.96
CA ILE A 67 -10.13 3.95 -11.80
C ILE A 67 -8.90 3.87 -12.72
N PHE A 68 -7.75 3.51 -12.15
CA PHE A 68 -6.48 3.46 -12.90
C PHE A 68 -6.27 2.16 -13.68
N GLU A 69 -6.86 1.04 -13.24
CA GLU A 69 -6.79 -0.24 -13.97
C GLU A 69 -7.30 -0.12 -15.41
N LYS A 70 -8.30 0.74 -15.64
CA LYS A 70 -8.88 1.01 -16.97
C LYS A 70 -7.94 1.78 -17.91
N GLN A 71 -6.90 2.42 -17.35
CA GLN A 71 -5.99 3.31 -18.08
C GLN A 71 -4.60 2.69 -18.26
N PHE A 72 -4.24 1.69 -17.46
CA PHE A 72 -2.94 1.05 -17.57
C PHE A 72 -2.79 0.27 -18.87
N SER A 73 -1.61 0.40 -19.49
CA SER A 73 -1.20 -0.38 -20.67
C SER A 73 -1.39 -1.87 -20.45
N ASP A 74 -1.78 -2.59 -21.51
CA ASP A 74 -1.84 -4.05 -21.50
C ASP A 74 -0.48 -4.72 -21.34
N ASN A 75 0.62 -4.00 -21.61
CA ASN A 75 1.97 -4.49 -21.37
C ASN A 75 2.52 -4.09 -19.98
N SER A 76 1.67 -3.54 -19.09
CA SER A 76 2.00 -3.28 -17.68
C SER A 76 1.49 -4.41 -16.80
N TYR A 77 2.38 -5.07 -16.05
CA TYR A 77 2.06 -6.27 -15.26
C TYR A 77 2.35 -6.15 -13.76
N GLY A 78 3.21 -5.23 -13.34
CA GLY A 78 3.65 -5.11 -11.95
C GLY A 78 2.56 -4.54 -11.04
N PHE A 79 2.34 -5.17 -9.88
CA PHE A 79 1.45 -4.71 -8.80
C PHE A 79 -0.03 -4.52 -9.21
N ARG A 80 -0.48 -5.20 -10.27
CA ARG A 80 -1.85 -5.09 -10.78
C ARG A 80 -2.70 -6.32 -10.43
N PRO A 81 -4.00 -6.15 -10.12
CA PRO A 81 -4.90 -7.28 -9.92
C PRO A 81 -4.96 -8.17 -11.18
N GLY A 82 -4.92 -9.49 -10.98
CA GLY A 82 -5.05 -10.46 -12.08
C GLY A 82 -3.88 -10.50 -13.06
N ARG A 83 -2.76 -9.81 -12.78
CA ARG A 83 -1.55 -9.83 -13.61
C ARG A 83 -0.34 -10.26 -12.78
N SER A 84 0.61 -10.92 -13.42
CA SER A 84 1.79 -11.50 -12.76
C SER A 84 3.07 -11.33 -13.60
N ALA A 85 4.22 -11.56 -12.96
CA ALA A 85 5.51 -11.59 -13.66
C ALA A 85 5.55 -12.69 -14.75
N HIS A 86 4.85 -13.81 -14.54
CA HIS A 86 4.78 -14.89 -15.54
C HIS A 86 4.01 -14.47 -16.79
N ASP A 87 2.98 -13.64 -16.66
CA ASP A 87 2.26 -13.08 -17.83
C ASP A 87 3.20 -12.22 -18.67
N ALA A 88 4.04 -11.41 -18.03
CA ALA A 88 5.04 -10.59 -18.70
C ALA A 88 6.06 -11.45 -19.48
N ILE A 89 6.60 -12.51 -18.85
CA ILE A 89 7.56 -13.41 -19.49
C ILE A 89 6.92 -14.11 -20.70
N ARG A 90 5.70 -14.64 -20.56
CA ARG A 90 4.98 -15.26 -21.68
C ARG A 90 4.80 -14.29 -22.84
N LYS A 91 4.41 -13.05 -22.57
CA LYS A 91 4.25 -12.03 -23.60
C LYS A 91 5.55 -11.79 -24.38
N CYS A 92 6.68 -11.71 -23.68
CA CYS A 92 8.00 -11.55 -24.31
C CYS A 92 8.44 -12.75 -25.15
N GLN A 93 7.95 -13.96 -24.87
CA GLN A 93 8.28 -15.17 -25.65
C GLN A 93 7.47 -15.29 -26.95
N THR A 94 6.26 -14.74 -26.95
CA THR A 94 5.34 -14.79 -28.10
C THR A 94 5.44 -13.60 -29.05
N THR A 95 6.23 -12.58 -28.67
CA THR A 95 6.47 -11.37 -29.47
C THR A 95 7.82 -11.51 -30.16
#